data_AF-A0A914YBP4-F1
#
_entry.id   AF-A0A914YBP4-F1
#
_cell.length_a   1.000
_cell.length_b   1.000
_cell.length_c   1.000
_cell.angle_alpha   90.00
_cell.angle_beta   90.00
_cell.angle_gamma   90.00
#
_symmetry.space_group_name_H-M   'P 1'
#
loop_
_entity.id
_entity.type
_entity.pdbx_description
1 polymer ?
#
loop_
_entity_poly.entity_id
_entity_poly.type
_entity_poly.pdbx_seq_one_letter_code
_entity_poly.pdbx_strand_id
1 'polypeptide(L)'
;MALLTNPYNYLLHYAIVCAAIPWLYSYFNDQHRLATMGVEQAITKSWDRVISLPTINFQKIVVGINCNVDVIVSGVSMMNQLNVTVVENHADHQTMDSMEELYETFIHFFSKGAPAERFMADEDAFEKLVRLTEHKDQKVHHYIGGNAALMAQKIASSFPTATVSF
;
A
#
# COMPACT_ATOMS: atom_id res chain seq x y z
N MET A 1 18.54 -8.78 -55.69
CA MET A 1 17.12 -8.88 -56.12
C MET A 1 16.90 -9.96 -57.19
N ALA A 2 17.68 -11.05 -57.20
CA ALA A 2 17.58 -12.13 -58.20
C ALA A 2 17.35 -13.53 -57.58
N LEU A 3 17.31 -13.66 -56.25
CA LEU A 3 17.13 -14.93 -55.55
C LEU A 3 15.65 -15.28 -55.27
N LEU A 4 14.75 -14.30 -55.36
CA LEU A 4 13.32 -14.44 -55.06
C LEU A 4 12.49 -14.92 -56.26
N THR A 5 13.05 -14.91 -57.47
CA THR A 5 12.32 -15.23 -58.72
C THR A 5 12.75 -16.57 -59.32
N ASN A 6 13.59 -17.34 -58.63
CA ASN A 6 14.10 -18.62 -59.13
C ASN A 6 13.18 -19.77 -58.70
N PRO A 7 12.57 -20.53 -59.64
CA PRO A 7 11.59 -21.58 -59.33
C PRO A 7 12.10 -22.74 -58.46
N TYR A 8 13.42 -22.83 -58.24
CA TYR A 8 14.03 -23.86 -57.38
C TYR A 8 14.07 -23.51 -55.88
N ASN A 9 13.62 -22.32 -55.47
CA ASN A 9 13.62 -21.87 -54.07
C ASN A 9 12.28 -22.09 -53.34
N TYR A 10 11.56 -23.18 -53.66
CA TYR A 10 10.25 -23.49 -53.08
C TYR A 10 10.29 -23.60 -51.54
N LEU A 11 11.36 -24.14 -50.96
CA LEU A 11 11.58 -24.20 -49.51
C LEU A 11 11.63 -22.81 -48.85
N LEU A 12 12.25 -21.83 -49.50
CA LEU A 12 12.29 -20.44 -49.02
C LEU A 12 10.89 -19.82 -49.07
N HIS A 13 10.13 -20.07 -50.14
CA HIS A 13 8.75 -19.59 -50.25
C HIS A 13 7.84 -20.20 -49.17
N TYR A 14 7.94 -21.50 -48.91
CA TYR A 14 7.19 -22.14 -47.81
C TYR A 14 7.59 -21.59 -46.44
N ALA A 15 8.89 -21.38 -46.19
CA ALA A 15 9.35 -20.78 -44.93
C ALA A 15 8.81 -19.36 -44.72
N ILE A 16 8.79 -18.53 -45.77
CA ILE A 16 8.22 -17.18 -45.71
C ILE A 16 6.72 -17.23 -45.42
N VAL A 17 5.97 -18.11 -46.08
CA VAL A 17 4.52 -18.26 -45.87
C VAL A 17 4.22 -18.77 -44.46
N CYS A 18 4.95 -19.78 -44.00
CA CYS A 18 4.82 -20.34 -42.65
C CYS A 18 5.21 -19.34 -41.55
N ALA A 19 6.06 -18.36 -41.82
CA ALA A 19 6.37 -17.27 -40.90
C ALA A 19 5.35 -16.11 -40.98
N ALA A 20 4.93 -15.76 -42.20
CA ALA A 20 4.04 -14.62 -42.45
C ALA A 20 2.62 -14.88 -41.94
N ILE A 21 2.06 -16.09 -42.11
CA ILE A 21 0.68 -16.41 -41.72
C ILE A 21 0.47 -16.30 -40.20
N PRO A 22 1.28 -16.95 -39.32
CA PRO A 22 1.15 -16.79 -37.87
C PRO A 22 1.42 -15.36 -37.40
N TRP A 23 2.35 -14.66 -38.05
CA TRP A 23 2.66 -13.26 -37.72
C TRP A 23 1.48 -12.33 -38.04
N LEU A 24 0.88 -12.44 -39.23
CA LEU A 24 -0.32 -11.69 -39.62
C LEU A 24 -1.50 -12.04 -38.71
N TYR A 25 -1.71 -13.32 -38.41
CA TYR A 25 -2.75 -13.75 -37.47
C TYR A 25 -2.53 -13.16 -36.08
N SER A 26 -1.31 -13.21 -35.54
CA SER A 26 -0.96 -12.61 -34.26
C SER A 26 -1.21 -11.11 -34.26
N TYR A 27 -0.80 -10.41 -35.33
CA TYR A 27 -0.94 -8.96 -35.45
C TYR A 27 -2.41 -8.51 -35.45
N PHE A 28 -3.27 -9.14 -36.26
CA PHE A 28 -4.69 -8.81 -36.29
C PHE A 28 -5.43 -9.27 -35.02
N ASN A 29 -5.07 -10.43 -34.49
CA ASN A 29 -5.69 -10.93 -33.25
C ASN A 29 -5.30 -10.09 -32.04
N ASP A 30 -4.08 -9.53 -31.98
CA ASP A 30 -3.67 -8.60 -30.91
C ASP A 30 -4.48 -7.31 -30.93
N GLN A 31 -4.84 -6.79 -32.12
CA GLN A 31 -5.72 -5.62 -32.23
C GLN A 31 -7.14 -5.93 -31.75
N HIS A 32 -7.68 -7.09 -32.13
CA HIS A 32 -8.98 -7.53 -31.61
C HIS A 32 -8.95 -7.78 -30.09
N ARG A 33 -7.85 -8.34 -29.56
CA ARG A 33 -7.64 -8.51 -28.12
C ARG A 33 -7.65 -7.18 -27.37
N LEU A 34 -7.06 -6.14 -27.92
CA LEU A 34 -7.09 -4.80 -27.30
C LEU A 34 -8.50 -4.19 -27.31
N ALA A 35 -9.28 -4.43 -28.37
CA ALA A 35 -10.66 -3.93 -28.48
C ALA A 35 -11.66 -4.70 -27.60
N THR A 36 -11.37 -5.96 -27.25
CA THR A 36 -12.19 -6.78 -26.34
C THR A 36 -11.76 -6.71 -24.88
N MET A 37 -10.62 -6.07 -24.59
CA MET A 37 -10.15 -5.86 -23.21
C MET A 37 -10.98 -4.81 -22.49
N GLY A 38 -11.25 -5.05 -21.20
CA GLY A 38 -11.82 -4.02 -20.32
C GLY A 38 -10.89 -2.81 -20.21
N VAL A 39 -11.45 -1.65 -19.88
CA VAL A 39 -10.71 -0.38 -19.80
C VAL A 39 -9.53 -0.48 -18.82
N GLU A 40 -9.72 -1.14 -17.68
CA GLU A 40 -8.70 -1.34 -16.65
C GLU A 40 -7.54 -2.20 -17.16
N GLN A 41 -7.86 -3.22 -17.96
CA GLN A 41 -6.84 -4.11 -18.55
C GLN A 41 -6.06 -3.37 -19.64
N ALA A 42 -6.74 -2.55 -20.45
CA ALA A 42 -6.10 -1.74 -21.47
C ALA A 42 -5.17 -0.67 -20.85
N ILE A 43 -5.59 -0.03 -19.75
CA ILE A 43 -4.76 0.93 -19.01
C ILE A 43 -3.54 0.23 -18.41
N THR A 44 -3.74 -0.89 -17.69
CA THR A 44 -2.63 -1.65 -17.09
C THR A 44 -1.59 -2.06 -18.14
N LYS A 45 -2.04 -2.63 -19.26
CA LYS A 45 -1.16 -3.03 -20.36
C LYS A 45 -0.43 -1.85 -21.01
N SER A 46 -1.04 -0.67 -21.00
CA SER A 46 -0.42 0.56 -21.51
C SER A 46 0.63 1.08 -20.53
N TRP A 47 0.36 1.07 -19.23
CA TRP A 47 1.32 1.41 -18.18
C TRP A 47 2.52 0.48 -18.19
N ASP A 48 2.33 -0.83 -18.34
CA ASP A 48 3.43 -1.81 -18.44
C ASP A 48 4.39 -1.53 -19.60
N ARG A 49 3.88 -0.94 -20.69
CA ARG A 49 4.71 -0.57 -21.86
C ARG A 49 5.47 0.73 -21.67
N VAL A 50 4.91 1.66 -20.91
CA VAL A 50 5.42 3.03 -20.76
C VAL A 50 6.35 3.15 -19.55
N ILE A 51 6.01 2.49 -18.44
CA ILE A 51 6.76 2.57 -17.19
C ILE A 51 7.97 1.64 -17.30
N SER A 52 9.14 2.23 -17.50
CA SER A 52 10.43 1.55 -17.47
C SER A 52 11.37 2.25 -16.49
N LEU A 53 12.30 1.50 -15.92
CA LEU A 53 13.29 2.07 -15.01
C LEU A 53 14.23 3.02 -15.76
N PRO A 54 14.65 4.12 -15.13
CA PRO A 54 15.62 5.03 -15.73
C PRO A 54 16.99 4.35 -15.90
N THR A 55 17.78 4.81 -16.87
CA THR A 55 19.13 4.29 -17.12
C THR A 55 20.09 4.59 -15.96
N ILE A 56 19.86 5.69 -15.23
CA ILE A 56 20.65 6.09 -14.06
C ILE A 56 19.82 5.83 -12.81
N ASN A 57 20.31 4.92 -11.97
CA ASN A 57 19.67 4.55 -10.70
C ASN A 57 20.28 5.30 -9.53
N PHE A 58 19.44 5.70 -8.57
CA PHE A 58 19.88 6.24 -7.29
C PHE A 58 20.48 5.12 -6.43
N GLN A 59 21.68 5.34 -5.86
CA GLN A 59 22.36 4.34 -5.03
C GLN A 59 22.14 4.56 -3.53
N LYS A 60 21.95 5.81 -3.11
CA LYS A 60 21.76 6.18 -1.70
C LYS A 60 20.65 7.21 -1.61
N ILE A 61 19.68 6.97 -0.74
CA ILE A 61 18.54 7.84 -0.53
C ILE A 61 18.39 8.06 0.98
N VAL A 62 18.28 9.32 1.39
CA VAL A 62 18.06 9.70 2.79
C VAL A 62 16.60 10.09 2.96
N VAL A 63 15.94 9.51 3.96
CA VAL A 63 14.50 9.71 4.21
C VAL A 63 14.28 9.90 5.72
N GLY A 64 13.75 11.05 6.13
CA GLY A 64 13.43 11.38 7.53
C GLY A 64 12.38 12.49 7.58
N ILE A 65 11.93 13.04 8.72
CA ILE A 65 12.21 12.74 10.15
C ILE A 65 11.00 12.00 10.79
N ASN A 66 9.84 12.00 10.13
CA ASN A 66 8.60 11.49 10.71
C ASN A 66 8.48 9.96 10.55
N CYS A 67 8.64 9.24 11.66
CA CYS A 67 8.37 7.82 11.80
C CYS A 67 7.59 7.53 13.09
N ASN A 68 6.56 6.70 13.00
CA ASN A 68 5.82 6.18 14.15
C ASN A 68 5.31 4.75 13.87
N VAL A 69 4.65 4.15 14.85
CA VAL A 69 4.02 2.83 14.71
C VAL A 69 2.52 3.02 14.93
N ASP A 70 1.74 2.68 13.91
CA ASP A 70 0.29 2.73 14.01
C ASP A 70 -0.21 1.40 14.60
N VAL A 71 -1.01 1.50 15.65
CA VAL A 71 -1.55 0.34 16.36
C VAL A 71 -3.07 0.35 16.23
N ILE A 72 -3.61 -0.69 15.59
CA ILE A 72 -5.06 -0.87 15.41
C ILE A 72 -5.53 -1.97 16.35
N VAL A 73 -6.45 -1.61 17.25
CA VAL A 73 -7.04 -2.49 18.26
C VAL A 73 -8.55 -2.31 18.34
N SER A 74 -9.23 -3.28 18.96
CA SER A 74 -10.64 -3.12 19.32
C SER A 74 -10.77 -2.15 20.48
N GLY A 75 -11.34 -0.96 20.23
CA GLY A 75 -11.57 0.04 21.26
C GLY A 75 -12.39 -0.48 22.45
N VAL A 76 -13.44 -1.29 22.20
CA VAL A 76 -14.25 -1.88 23.29
C VAL A 76 -13.41 -2.85 24.15
N SER A 77 -12.60 -3.70 23.51
CA SER A 77 -11.71 -4.62 24.25
C SER A 77 -10.70 -3.86 25.11
N MET A 78 -10.18 -2.76 24.59
CA MET A 78 -9.20 -1.91 25.25
C MET A 78 -9.81 -1.18 26.46
N MET A 79 -11.00 -0.60 26.30
CA MET A 79 -11.72 0.07 27.39
C MET A 79 -12.13 -0.90 28.50
N ASN A 80 -12.52 -2.13 28.16
CA ASN A 80 -12.84 -3.16 29.16
C ASN A 80 -11.64 -3.59 30.00
N GLN A 81 -10.41 -3.49 29.46
CA GLN A 81 -9.19 -3.83 30.19
C GLN A 81 -8.68 -2.69 31.07
N LEU A 82 -9.02 -1.45 30.73
CA LEU A 82 -8.60 -0.26 31.47
C LEU A 82 -9.19 -0.18 32.89
N ASN A 83 -10.23 -0.98 33.22
CA ASN A 83 -10.89 -1.02 34.53
C ASN A 83 -11.27 0.37 35.06
N VAL A 84 -11.55 1.32 34.17
CA VAL A 84 -11.96 2.68 34.54
C VAL A 84 -13.38 2.63 35.09
N THR A 85 -13.60 3.26 36.24
CA THR A 85 -14.95 3.44 36.80
C THR A 85 -15.81 4.20 35.81
N VAL A 86 -16.95 3.63 35.44
CA VAL A 86 -17.91 4.25 34.51
C VAL A 86 -18.27 5.64 35.03
N VAL A 87 -17.82 6.67 34.32
CA VAL A 87 -18.18 8.06 34.63
C VAL A 87 -19.50 8.36 33.95
N GLU A 88 -20.45 8.97 34.68
CA GLU A 88 -21.78 9.31 34.15
C GLU A 88 -21.73 10.42 33.09
N ASN A 89 -20.60 11.11 32.96
CA ASN A 89 -20.44 12.22 32.04
C ASN A 89 -19.80 11.73 30.74
N HIS A 90 -20.51 11.85 29.61
CA HIS A 90 -20.00 11.50 28.28
C HIS A 90 -19.51 12.76 27.56
N ALA A 91 -18.54 13.47 28.16
CA ALA A 91 -18.02 14.71 27.64
C ALA A 91 -16.99 14.46 26.51
N ASP A 92 -16.93 15.39 25.55
CA ASP A 92 -15.84 15.46 24.57
C ASP A 92 -14.73 16.31 25.15
N HIS A 93 -13.53 15.73 25.28
CA HIS A 93 -12.34 16.44 25.72
C HIS A 93 -11.44 16.72 24.51
N GLN A 94 -10.95 17.96 24.38
CA GLN A 94 -10.06 18.33 23.26
C GLN A 94 -8.67 17.70 23.39
N THR A 95 -8.19 17.59 24.63
CA THR A 95 -6.94 16.92 25.01
C THR A 95 -7.28 15.95 26.13
N MET A 96 -6.62 14.79 26.15
CA MET A 96 -6.84 13.76 27.16
C MET A 96 -5.66 13.77 28.13
N ASP A 97 -5.90 14.22 29.35
CA ASP A 97 -4.93 14.32 30.44
C ASP A 97 -5.02 13.10 31.39
N SER A 98 -6.00 12.21 31.21
CA SER A 98 -6.22 11.03 32.06
C SER A 98 -6.87 9.85 31.32
N MET A 99 -6.90 8.67 31.95
CA MET A 99 -7.59 7.48 31.41
C MET A 99 -9.11 7.61 31.46
N GLU A 100 -9.61 8.37 32.45
CA GLU A 100 -11.02 8.71 32.60
C GLU A 100 -11.49 9.56 31.41
N GLU A 101 -10.75 10.62 31.06
CA GLU A 101 -11.07 11.47 29.91
C GLU A 101 -10.99 10.73 28.57
N LEU A 102 -10.04 9.78 28.44
CA LEU A 102 -9.97 8.88 27.29
C LEU A 102 -11.24 8.03 27.18
N TYR A 103 -11.71 7.45 28.30
CA TYR A 103 -12.93 6.65 28.33
C TYR A 103 -14.17 7.48 27.99
N GLU A 104 -14.32 8.67 28.60
CA GLU A 104 -15.45 9.57 28.32
C GLU A 104 -15.49 9.98 26.85
N THR A 105 -14.34 10.41 26.31
CA THR A 105 -14.21 10.82 24.91
C THR A 105 -14.48 9.65 23.97
N PHE A 106 -13.98 8.45 24.29
CA PHE A 106 -14.27 7.25 23.52
C PHE A 106 -15.77 6.96 23.47
N ILE A 107 -16.47 6.94 24.61
CA ILE A 107 -17.91 6.68 24.66
C ILE A 107 -18.71 7.78 23.92
N HIS A 108 -18.30 9.03 24.05
CA HIS A 108 -18.94 10.16 23.35
C HIS A 108 -18.96 9.97 21.83
N PHE A 109 -17.83 9.60 21.23
CA PHE A 109 -17.73 9.38 19.78
C PHE A 109 -18.25 8.02 19.34
N PHE A 110 -18.05 6.98 20.15
CA PHE A 110 -18.52 5.63 19.88
C PHE A 110 -20.05 5.57 19.83
N SER A 111 -20.75 6.23 20.77
CA SER A 111 -22.21 6.30 20.79
C SER A 111 -22.82 7.00 19.58
N LYS A 112 -22.06 7.92 18.96
CA LYS A 112 -22.46 8.65 17.75
C LYS A 112 -22.03 7.96 16.44
N GLY A 113 -21.17 6.94 16.53
CA GLY A 113 -20.51 6.34 15.36
C GLY A 113 -19.67 7.35 14.58
N ALA A 114 -19.16 8.39 15.25
CA ALA A 114 -18.41 9.47 14.62
C ALA A 114 -16.90 9.27 14.81
N PRO A 115 -16.06 9.49 13.79
CA PRO A 115 -14.61 9.42 13.95
C PRO A 115 -14.08 10.62 14.74
N ALA A 116 -13.04 10.39 15.53
CA ALA A 116 -12.32 11.44 16.26
C ALA A 116 -10.84 11.11 16.39
N GLU A 117 -10.04 12.17 16.47
CA GLU A 117 -8.61 12.13 16.77
C GLU A 117 -8.35 13.12 17.90
N ARG A 118 -7.58 12.69 18.91
CA ARG A 118 -7.30 13.47 20.12
C ARG A 118 -5.86 13.27 20.55
N PHE A 119 -5.28 14.34 21.10
CA PHE A 119 -3.96 14.30 21.70
C PHE A 119 -4.07 13.81 23.14
N MET A 120 -3.19 12.88 23.52
CA MET A 120 -3.05 12.43 24.90
C MET A 120 -1.81 13.12 25.47
N ALA A 121 -2.01 14.00 26.45
CA ALA A 121 -0.95 14.85 26.98
C ALA A 121 -0.22 14.23 28.17
N ASP A 122 -0.87 13.34 28.93
CA ASP A 122 -0.23 12.57 29.99
C ASP A 122 0.61 11.41 29.39
N GLU A 123 1.93 11.54 29.50
CA GLU A 123 2.91 10.55 29.02
C GLU A 123 2.82 9.21 29.77
N ASP A 124 2.59 9.24 31.09
CA ASP A 124 2.49 8.02 31.90
C ASP A 124 1.20 7.25 31.56
N ALA A 125 0.11 7.98 31.33
CA ALA A 125 -1.14 7.38 30.88
C ALA A 125 -1.01 6.85 29.44
N PHE A 126 -0.35 7.58 28.54
CA PHE A 126 -0.07 7.10 27.19
C PHE A 126 0.80 5.82 27.20
N GLU A 127 1.85 5.77 28.03
CA GLU A 127 2.70 4.58 28.13
C GLU A 127 1.92 3.35 28.63
N LYS A 128 1.07 3.52 29.64
CA LYS A 128 0.17 2.44 30.10
C LYS A 128 -0.73 1.96 28.97
N LEU A 129 -1.23 2.88 28.14
CA LEU A 129 -2.05 2.56 26.98
C LEU A 129 -1.32 1.68 25.98
N VAL A 130 -0.10 2.08 25.62
CA VAL A 130 0.76 1.32 24.71
C VAL A 130 1.03 -0.08 25.26
N ARG A 131 1.39 -0.20 26.54
CA ARG A 131 1.63 -1.51 27.18
C ARG A 131 0.39 -2.40 27.17
N LEU A 132 -0.82 -1.85 27.28
CA LEU A 132 -2.05 -2.62 27.15
C LEU A 132 -2.22 -3.20 25.75
N THR A 133 -1.79 -2.49 24.71
CA THR A 133 -1.82 -3.01 23.33
C THR A 133 -0.84 -4.17 23.10
N GLU A 134 0.20 -4.29 23.92
CA GLU A 134 1.17 -5.39 23.81
C GLU A 134 0.70 -6.69 24.50
N HIS A 135 -0.42 -6.64 25.24
CA HIS A 135 -0.94 -7.82 25.92
C HIS A 135 -1.45 -8.87 24.93
N LYS A 136 -1.07 -10.13 25.17
CA LYS A 136 -1.34 -11.28 24.27
C LYS A 136 -2.81 -11.57 24.01
N ASP A 137 -3.70 -11.09 24.88
CA ASP A 137 -5.14 -11.33 24.78
C ASP A 137 -5.83 -10.44 23.75
N GLN A 138 -5.14 -9.45 23.19
CA GLN A 138 -5.70 -8.56 22.16
C GLN A 138 -5.29 -8.97 20.75
N LYS A 139 -6.25 -8.88 19.81
CA LYS A 139 -5.94 -8.88 18.38
C LYS A 139 -5.45 -7.50 18.00
N VAL A 140 -4.14 -7.37 17.87
CA VAL A 140 -3.47 -6.11 17.59
C VAL A 140 -2.84 -6.18 16.20
N HIS A 141 -3.04 -5.14 15.41
CA HIS A 141 -2.35 -4.98 14.14
C HIS A 141 -1.38 -3.80 14.21
N HIS A 142 -0.10 -4.09 14.03
CA HIS A 142 0.95 -3.08 13.97
C HIS A 142 1.28 -2.75 12.51
N TYR A 143 1.33 -1.47 12.20
CA TYR A 143 1.74 -0.96 10.90
C TYR A 143 2.85 0.07 11.07
N ILE A 144 3.71 0.16 10.06
CA ILE A 144 4.68 1.26 9.98
C ILE A 144 3.87 2.51 9.63
N GLY A 145 3.93 3.50 10.51
CA GLY A 145 3.33 4.80 10.29
C GLY A 145 4.39 5.85 9.94
N GLY A 146 3.90 7.02 9.56
CA GLY A 146 4.73 8.19 9.29
C GLY A 146 5.21 8.22 7.85
N ASN A 147 5.07 9.39 7.23
CA ASN A 147 5.34 9.56 5.80
C ASN A 147 6.78 9.17 5.42
N ALA A 148 7.76 9.49 6.26
CA ALA A 148 9.15 9.19 5.97
C ALA A 148 9.41 7.68 6.01
N ALA A 149 8.92 7.00 7.04
CA ALA A 149 9.09 5.55 7.15
C ALA A 149 8.38 4.78 6.02
N LEU A 150 7.18 5.21 5.62
CA LEU A 150 6.46 4.63 4.48
C LEU A 150 7.19 4.83 3.15
N MET A 151 7.73 6.02 2.91
CA MET A 151 8.57 6.29 1.73
C MET A 151 9.82 5.40 1.74
N ALA A 152 10.51 5.30 2.88
CA ALA A 152 11.68 4.44 3.05
C ALA A 152 11.35 2.97 2.77
N GLN A 153 10.23 2.45 3.31
CA GLN A 153 9.77 1.08 3.06
C GLN A 153 9.47 0.85 1.57
N LYS A 154 8.80 1.80 0.91
CA LYS A 154 8.50 1.68 -0.51
C LYS A 154 9.76 1.70 -1.37
N ILE A 155 10.73 2.55 -1.04
CA ILE A 155 12.02 2.62 -1.74
C ILE A 155 12.79 1.32 -1.55
N ALA A 156 12.92 0.83 -0.32
CA ALA A 156 13.64 -0.40 0.01
C ALA A 156 13.04 -1.62 -0.72
N SER A 157 11.72 -1.69 -0.86
CA SER A 157 11.04 -2.78 -1.58
C SER A 157 11.11 -2.63 -3.10
N SER A 158 11.13 -1.41 -3.64
CA SER A 158 11.09 -1.17 -5.09
C SER A 158 12.48 -1.10 -5.74
N PHE A 159 13.52 -0.73 -4.97
CA PHE A 159 14.89 -0.52 -5.45
C PHE A 159 15.89 -1.30 -4.58
N PRO A 160 16.06 -2.62 -4.79
CA PRO A 160 16.88 -3.47 -3.92
C PRO A 160 18.38 -3.13 -3.94
N THR A 161 18.84 -2.36 -4.93
CA THR A 161 20.22 -1.87 -5.02
C THR A 161 20.44 -0.51 -4.34
N ALA A 162 19.37 0.19 -3.98
CA ALA A 162 19.44 1.47 -3.30
C ALA A 162 19.56 1.26 -1.78
N THR A 163 20.53 1.92 -1.16
CA THR A 163 20.66 1.96 0.31
C THR A 163 19.83 3.11 0.87
N VAL A 164 18.92 2.82 1.79
CA VAL A 164 18.10 3.83 2.48
C VAL A 164 18.72 4.11 3.85
N SER A 165 18.84 5.39 4.22
CA SER A 165 19.33 5.82 5.53
C SER A 165 18.37 6.85 6.13
N PHE A 166 18.26 6.85 7.46
CA PHE A 166 17.43 7.77 8.24
C PHE A 166 18.28 8.91 8.81
#